data_AF-A0A8J2EHF4-F1
#
_entry.id   AF-A0A8J2EHF4-F1
#
_cell.length_a   1.000
_cell.length_b   1.000
_cell.length_c   1.000
_cell.angle_alpha   90.00
_cell.angle_beta   90.00
_cell.angle_gamma   90.00
#
_symmetry.space_group_name_H-M   'P 1'
#
loop_
_entity.id
_entity.type
_entity.pdbx_description
1 polymer ?
#
loop_
_entity_poly.entity_id
_entity_poly.type
_entity_poly.pdbx_seq_one_letter_code
_entity_poly.pdbx_strand_id
1 'polypeptide(L)'
;MSSAIKKFFEKLRTGNATSDKYRELTLQPNLINGLEVLSNNNNSLALLKQFFSTAQFQVIDEEIFINDTPVKKIESLLRAGKLKELFNLLHISSEVTTRDEYNFQSLLQPEIPEVNILKFAERYKQAQLQHPDLDFIVTSSADIQRKLTTLAKDKLKIFLNRLQSMASKTQVVDGLFAKVKVDKDVVDNIAVAAKSREGCYLVKTDKSKTKSFKLINRSCSQTSDLTQDTSSEFEPIADSLPYNLQIYLQVLLNEKFLTTKKTERENLINELGLTAAEVIEENIPYLVMKYESKLSKYFSKNNYGNTLFNQLPNEDKKSLHEDLCKLNHGNPCVSCSPLAPRNSIDYVDISKLPVNMTVMYVKKATLLELLVDFDVNLCICACRVL
;
A
#
# COMPACT_ATOMS: atom_id res chain seq x y z
N MET A 1 10.59 14.67 -20.50
CA MET A 1 11.72 13.77 -20.21
C MET A 1 11.46 13.08 -18.88
N SER A 2 11.66 11.76 -18.78
CA SER A 2 11.61 11.05 -17.47
C SER A 2 12.89 11.37 -16.67
N SER A 3 12.75 11.61 -15.36
CA SER A 3 13.86 11.97 -14.48
C SER A 3 14.80 10.78 -14.24
N ALA A 4 15.99 11.04 -13.68
CA ALA A 4 16.90 9.97 -13.26
C ALA A 4 16.27 9.01 -12.25
N ILE A 5 15.48 9.55 -11.30
CA ILE A 5 14.79 8.81 -10.24
C ILE A 5 13.74 7.89 -10.83
N LYS A 6 12.89 8.42 -11.74
CA LYS A 6 11.88 7.60 -12.42
C LYS A 6 12.52 6.46 -13.20
N LYS A 7 13.53 6.77 -14.04
CA LYS A 7 14.29 5.76 -14.81
C LYS A 7 14.96 4.70 -13.93
N PHE A 8 15.45 5.07 -12.75
CA PHE A 8 16.03 4.14 -11.79
C PHE A 8 14.98 3.13 -11.29
N PHE A 9 13.84 3.60 -10.79
CA PHE A 9 12.78 2.71 -10.30
C PHE A 9 12.07 1.96 -11.43
N GLU A 10 11.96 2.53 -12.64
CA GLU A 10 11.44 1.85 -13.83
C GLU A 10 12.31 0.62 -14.16
N LYS A 11 13.64 0.79 -14.14
CA LYS A 11 14.61 -0.29 -14.33
C LYS A 11 14.65 -1.32 -13.21
N LEU A 12 14.47 -0.86 -11.96
CA LEU A 12 14.41 -1.74 -10.79
C LEU A 12 13.17 -2.65 -10.83
N ARG A 13 11.99 -2.07 -11.09
CA ARG A 13 10.72 -2.82 -11.25
C ARG A 13 10.77 -3.77 -12.45
N THR A 14 11.23 -3.30 -13.62
CA THR A 14 11.24 -4.14 -14.83
C THR A 14 12.22 -5.31 -14.72
N GLY A 15 13.44 -5.10 -14.19
CA GLY A 15 14.35 -6.21 -13.88
C GLY A 15 13.74 -7.22 -12.90
N ASN A 16 12.98 -6.73 -11.91
CA ASN A 16 12.23 -7.56 -10.97
C ASN A 16 10.88 -8.10 -11.51
N ALA A 17 10.58 -7.94 -12.81
CA ALA A 17 9.31 -8.38 -13.42
C ALA A 17 9.43 -9.24 -14.70
N THR A 18 10.61 -9.38 -15.31
CA THR A 18 10.78 -10.25 -16.49
C THR A 18 10.63 -11.75 -16.16
N SER A 19 10.59 -12.61 -17.18
CA SER A 19 10.65 -14.09 -17.00
C SER A 19 11.91 -14.70 -17.62
N ASP A 20 12.94 -13.86 -17.78
CA ASP A 20 14.17 -14.23 -18.47
C ASP A 20 15.01 -15.20 -17.65
N LYS A 21 15.93 -15.90 -18.32
CA LYS A 21 16.85 -16.84 -17.66
C LYS A 21 17.99 -16.15 -16.87
N TYR A 22 18.09 -14.82 -16.96
CA TYR A 22 19.25 -14.02 -16.54
C TYR A 22 18.85 -12.68 -15.90
N ARG A 23 17.82 -12.69 -15.04
CA ARG A 23 17.19 -11.48 -14.49
C ARG A 23 18.11 -10.79 -13.50
N GLU A 24 18.82 -11.57 -12.70
CA GLU A 24 19.90 -11.19 -11.80
C GLU A 24 21.02 -10.43 -12.54
N LEU A 25 21.46 -10.92 -13.71
CA LEU A 25 22.46 -10.27 -14.55
C LEU A 25 21.97 -8.95 -15.18
N THR A 26 20.66 -8.73 -15.24
CA THR A 26 20.05 -7.46 -15.69
C THR A 26 19.82 -6.49 -14.53
N LEU A 27 19.43 -7.00 -13.36
CA LEU A 27 19.09 -6.22 -12.19
C LEU A 27 20.33 -5.55 -11.56
N GLN A 28 21.43 -6.29 -11.42
CA GLN A 28 22.65 -5.78 -10.79
C GLN A 28 23.23 -4.56 -11.54
N PRO A 29 23.45 -4.58 -12.87
CA PRO A 29 23.86 -3.38 -13.61
C PRO A 29 22.84 -2.24 -13.54
N ASN A 30 21.54 -2.53 -13.49
CA ASN A 30 20.50 -1.50 -13.36
C ASN A 30 20.56 -0.78 -12.00
N LEU A 31 20.80 -1.52 -10.91
CA LEU A 31 21.02 -0.97 -9.57
C LEU A 31 22.27 -0.07 -9.55
N ILE A 32 23.41 -0.59 -10.01
CA ILE A 32 24.71 0.12 -10.00
C ILE A 32 24.65 1.40 -10.82
N ASN A 33 24.17 1.33 -12.07
CA ASN A 33 24.08 2.49 -12.96
C ASN A 33 23.04 3.52 -12.49
N GLY A 34 21.95 3.07 -11.87
CA GLY A 34 20.94 3.96 -11.30
C GLY A 34 21.47 4.72 -10.09
N LEU A 35 22.16 4.03 -9.18
CA LEU A 35 22.77 4.64 -8.00
C LEU A 35 23.88 5.61 -8.36
N GLU A 36 24.71 5.33 -9.37
CA GLU A 36 25.77 6.25 -9.85
C GLU A 36 25.22 7.65 -10.20
N VAL A 37 24.08 7.69 -10.90
CA VAL A 37 23.45 8.96 -11.29
C VAL A 37 22.93 9.73 -10.06
N LEU A 38 22.61 9.03 -8.98
CA LEU A 38 22.04 9.58 -7.75
C LEU A 38 23.11 9.87 -6.67
N SER A 39 24.27 9.21 -6.70
CA SER A 39 25.30 9.28 -5.64
C SER A 39 26.21 10.51 -5.69
N ASN A 40 26.11 11.34 -6.73
CA ASN A 40 26.97 12.52 -6.95
C ASN A 40 27.10 13.50 -5.76
N ASN A 41 26.17 13.48 -4.80
CA ASN A 41 26.24 14.26 -3.55
C ASN A 41 25.75 13.46 -2.32
N ASN A 42 25.91 12.13 -2.31
CA ASN A 42 25.42 11.28 -1.22
C ASN A 42 26.34 10.07 -1.00
N ASN A 43 27.09 10.09 0.11
CA ASN A 43 28.10 9.08 0.43
C ASN A 43 27.45 7.71 0.68
N SER A 44 26.31 7.70 1.37
CA SER A 44 25.53 6.47 1.61
C SER A 44 25.07 5.81 0.29
N LEU A 45 24.66 6.58 -0.73
CA LEU A 45 24.32 6.00 -2.04
C LEU A 45 25.56 5.45 -2.78
N ALA A 46 26.73 6.08 -2.65
CA ALA A 46 27.99 5.59 -3.23
C ALA A 46 28.43 4.26 -2.59
N LEU A 47 28.32 4.13 -1.26
CA LEU A 47 28.57 2.88 -0.53
C LEU A 47 27.57 1.79 -0.93
N LEU A 48 26.30 2.15 -1.14
CA LEU A 48 25.26 1.21 -1.59
C LEU A 48 25.53 0.70 -3.02
N LYS A 49 26.02 1.56 -3.93
CA LYS A 49 26.51 1.17 -5.26
C LYS A 49 27.68 0.19 -5.17
N GLN A 50 28.66 0.46 -4.29
CA GLN A 50 29.79 -0.43 -4.06
C GLN A 50 29.34 -1.80 -3.56
N PHE A 51 28.41 -1.85 -2.60
CA PHE A 51 27.82 -3.10 -2.11
C PHE A 51 27.17 -3.91 -3.24
N PHE A 52 26.27 -3.31 -4.04
CA PHE A 52 25.62 -4.03 -5.13
C PHE A 52 26.60 -4.46 -6.26
N SER A 53 27.81 -3.90 -6.29
CA SER A 53 28.86 -4.33 -7.24
C SER A 53 29.53 -5.65 -6.86
N THR A 54 29.37 -6.12 -5.62
CA THR A 54 29.93 -7.39 -5.11
C THR A 54 28.89 -8.33 -4.48
N ALA A 55 27.68 -7.85 -4.21
CA ALA A 55 26.60 -8.64 -3.64
C ALA A 55 26.20 -9.81 -4.54
N GLN A 56 25.80 -10.93 -3.92
CA GLN A 56 25.27 -12.09 -4.62
C GLN A 56 23.77 -11.94 -4.85
N PHE A 57 23.34 -12.23 -6.07
CA PHE A 57 21.94 -12.23 -6.48
C PHE A 57 21.49 -13.68 -6.69
N GLN A 58 20.34 -14.04 -6.14
CA GLN A 58 19.77 -15.38 -6.26
C GLN A 58 18.31 -15.28 -6.70
N VAL A 59 17.81 -16.30 -7.41
CA VAL A 59 16.39 -16.40 -7.78
C VAL A 59 15.79 -17.56 -7.01
N ILE A 60 14.78 -17.27 -6.19
CA ILE A 60 14.02 -18.25 -5.39
C ILE A 60 12.55 -18.01 -5.70
N ASP A 61 11.83 -19.03 -6.15
CA ASP A 61 10.39 -18.98 -6.48
C ASP A 61 9.97 -17.76 -7.32
N GLU A 62 10.68 -17.50 -8.43
CA GLU A 62 10.46 -16.37 -9.36
C GLU A 62 10.65 -14.96 -8.74
N GLU A 63 11.22 -14.87 -7.54
CA GLU A 63 11.60 -13.63 -6.86
C GLU A 63 13.13 -13.54 -6.73
N ILE A 64 13.67 -12.33 -6.90
CA ILE A 64 15.11 -12.07 -6.82
C ILE A 64 15.45 -11.66 -5.38
N PHE A 65 16.51 -12.25 -4.84
CA PHE A 65 17.05 -11.99 -3.51
C PHE A 65 18.48 -11.47 -3.60
N ILE A 66 18.86 -10.59 -2.66
CA ILE A 66 20.21 -10.08 -2.46
C ILE A 66 20.54 -10.29 -0.98
N ASN A 67 21.52 -11.14 -0.66
CA ASN A 67 21.82 -11.58 0.72
C ASN A 67 20.54 -11.92 1.52
N ASP A 68 19.79 -12.92 1.05
CA ASP A 68 18.51 -13.39 1.61
C ASP A 68 17.39 -12.33 1.74
N THR A 69 17.61 -11.12 1.23
CA THR A 69 16.62 -10.04 1.22
C THR A 69 15.93 -9.96 -0.14
N PRO A 70 14.59 -10.08 -0.21
CA PRO A 70 13.86 -9.96 -1.47
C PRO A 70 13.93 -8.53 -2.04
N VAL A 71 14.13 -8.43 -3.36
CA VAL A 71 14.33 -7.15 -4.06
C VAL A 71 13.14 -6.18 -3.88
N LYS A 72 11.90 -6.67 -3.74
CA LYS A 72 10.73 -5.82 -3.45
C LYS A 72 10.87 -5.05 -2.12
N LYS A 73 11.55 -5.62 -1.13
CA LYS A 73 11.82 -4.99 0.17
C LYS A 73 12.92 -3.93 0.05
N ILE A 74 13.94 -4.21 -0.77
CA ILE A 74 15.01 -3.25 -1.10
C ILE A 74 14.43 -2.06 -1.86
N GLU A 75 13.60 -2.30 -2.89
CA GLU A 75 12.88 -1.26 -3.62
C GLU A 75 12.05 -0.40 -2.67
N SER A 76 11.26 -1.01 -1.78
CA SER A 76 10.41 -0.25 -0.83
C SER A 76 11.22 0.67 0.08
N LEU A 77 12.34 0.21 0.64
CA LEU A 77 13.21 1.05 1.48
C LEU A 77 13.90 2.15 0.66
N LEU A 78 14.34 1.86 -0.57
CA LEU A 78 14.88 2.85 -1.50
C LEU A 78 13.83 3.93 -1.85
N ARG A 79 12.59 3.54 -2.13
CA ARG A 79 11.49 4.46 -2.49
C ARG A 79 11.07 5.35 -1.32
N ALA A 80 11.09 4.81 -0.10
CA ALA A 80 10.88 5.59 1.12
C ALA A 80 12.08 6.47 1.50
N GLY A 81 13.24 6.29 0.86
CA GLY A 81 14.49 6.97 1.21
C GLY A 81 15.02 6.57 2.59
N LYS A 82 14.82 5.32 3.01
CA LYS A 82 15.23 4.77 4.31
C LYS A 82 16.58 4.05 4.22
N LEU A 83 17.64 4.82 3.99
CA LEU A 83 18.99 4.29 3.79
C LEU A 83 19.51 3.55 5.04
N LYS A 84 19.24 4.04 6.26
CA LYS A 84 19.71 3.40 7.50
C LYS A 84 19.06 2.03 7.72
N GLU A 85 17.76 1.92 7.49
CA GLU A 85 17.06 0.63 7.56
C GLU A 85 17.56 -0.33 6.48
N LEU A 86 17.90 0.17 5.28
CA LEU A 86 18.41 -0.64 4.17
C LEU A 86 19.83 -1.15 4.42
N PHE A 87 20.74 -0.31 4.95
CA PHE A 87 22.10 -0.73 5.32
C PHE A 87 22.07 -1.82 6.40
N ASN A 88 21.24 -1.65 7.43
CA ASN A 88 21.05 -2.64 8.49
C ASN A 88 20.50 -3.97 7.92
N LEU A 89 19.54 -3.90 7.01
CA LEU A 89 18.93 -5.07 6.36
C LEU A 89 19.91 -5.83 5.45
N LEU A 90 20.81 -5.12 4.78
CA LEU A 90 21.83 -5.70 3.89
C LEU A 90 23.15 -6.03 4.61
N HIS A 91 23.21 -5.85 5.94
CA HIS A 91 24.39 -6.04 6.78
C HIS A 91 25.62 -5.23 6.33
N ILE A 92 25.39 -3.99 5.87
CA ILE A 92 26.45 -3.06 5.48
C ILE A 92 26.95 -2.31 6.73
N SER A 93 28.19 -2.57 7.15
CA SER A 93 28.78 -2.08 8.41
C SER A 93 29.01 -0.57 8.52
N SER A 94 28.68 0.21 7.49
CA SER A 94 28.92 1.66 7.45
C SER A 94 27.75 2.46 8.04
N GLU A 95 28.05 3.54 8.76
CA GLU A 95 27.00 4.41 9.30
C GLU A 95 26.36 5.28 8.21
N VAL A 96 25.03 5.27 8.16
CA VAL A 96 24.23 6.21 7.36
C VAL A 96 23.94 7.46 8.19
N THR A 97 24.38 8.62 7.70
CA THR A 97 24.10 9.90 8.37
C THR A 97 22.65 10.36 8.12
N THR A 98 22.05 11.03 9.11
CA THR A 98 20.72 11.65 8.96
C THR A 98 20.67 12.64 7.78
N ARG A 99 21.80 13.28 7.47
CA ARG A 99 21.92 14.22 6.33
C ARG A 99 21.82 13.49 4.99
N ASP A 100 22.51 12.36 4.82
CA ASP A 100 22.43 11.56 3.59
C ASP A 100 21.02 11.02 3.38
N GLU A 101 20.36 10.56 4.45
CA GLU A 101 19.00 10.06 4.38
C GLU A 101 18.01 11.18 4.00
N TYR A 102 18.08 12.34 4.66
CA TYR A 102 17.26 13.51 4.33
C TYR A 102 17.51 14.05 2.91
N ASN A 103 18.77 14.09 2.47
CA ASN A 103 19.13 14.49 1.10
C ASN A 103 18.47 13.55 0.08
N PHE A 104 18.52 12.24 0.31
CA PHE A 104 17.92 11.27 -0.61
C PHE A 104 16.39 11.37 -0.60
N GLN A 105 15.75 11.45 0.56
CA GLN A 105 14.29 11.69 0.66
C GLN A 105 13.87 12.97 -0.07
N SER A 106 14.67 14.04 0.02
CA SER A 106 14.40 15.32 -0.67
C SER A 106 14.48 15.20 -2.19
N LEU A 107 15.39 14.38 -2.71
CA LEU A 107 15.46 14.06 -4.15
C LEU A 107 14.21 13.27 -4.60
N LEU A 108 13.78 12.29 -3.80
CA LEU A 108 12.65 11.39 -4.11
C LEU A 108 11.27 12.07 -4.01
N GLN A 109 11.08 12.99 -3.06
CA GLN A 109 9.78 13.57 -2.69
C GLN A 109 8.91 14.10 -3.85
N PRO A 110 9.46 14.75 -4.91
CA PRO A 110 8.62 15.32 -5.97
C PRO A 110 7.94 14.28 -6.85
N GLU A 111 8.42 13.03 -6.83
CA GLU A 111 8.04 11.99 -7.79
C GLU A 111 7.63 10.65 -7.15
N ILE A 112 7.99 10.40 -5.89
CA ILE A 112 7.82 9.09 -5.22
C ILE A 112 6.89 9.24 -3.99
N PRO A 113 5.71 8.57 -3.95
CA PRO A 113 4.72 8.75 -2.89
C PRO A 113 5.17 8.28 -1.51
N GLU A 114 6.04 7.26 -1.43
CA GLU A 114 6.51 6.67 -0.18
C GLU A 114 7.17 7.69 0.76
N VAL A 115 7.81 8.74 0.25
CA VAL A 115 8.38 9.82 1.09
C VAL A 115 7.30 10.65 1.76
N ASN A 116 6.20 10.95 1.07
CA ASN A 116 5.11 11.74 1.66
C ASN A 116 4.29 10.88 2.65
N ILE A 117 4.16 9.57 2.39
CA ILE A 117 3.63 8.59 3.34
C ILE A 117 4.51 8.50 4.61
N LEU A 118 5.84 8.45 4.44
CA LEU A 118 6.79 8.45 5.55
C LEU A 118 6.66 9.72 6.40
N LYS A 119 6.67 10.90 5.77
CA LYS A 119 6.49 12.19 6.44
C LYS A 119 5.14 12.28 7.17
N PHE A 120 4.07 11.71 6.62
CA PHE A 120 2.80 11.58 7.34
C PHE A 120 2.95 10.74 8.63
N ALA A 121 3.55 9.55 8.54
CA ALA A 121 3.77 8.67 9.70
C ALA A 121 4.70 9.28 10.75
N GLU A 122 5.71 10.06 10.35
CA GLU A 122 6.59 10.81 11.24
C GLU A 122 5.84 11.93 11.98
N ARG A 123 5.03 12.72 11.27
CA ARG A 123 4.17 13.74 11.88
C ARG A 123 3.20 13.13 12.90
N TYR A 124 2.62 11.98 12.58
CA TYR A 124 1.76 11.25 13.53
C TYR A 124 2.53 10.81 14.78
N LYS A 125 3.72 10.19 14.63
CA LYS A 125 4.58 9.84 15.78
C LYS A 125 4.94 11.03 16.67
N GLN A 126 5.26 12.18 16.07
CA GLN A 126 5.53 13.40 16.83
C GLN A 126 4.28 13.93 17.54
N ALA A 127 3.11 13.84 16.90
CA ALA A 127 1.84 14.18 17.52
C ALA A 127 1.51 13.26 18.70
N GLN A 128 1.79 11.95 18.62
CA GLN A 128 1.56 10.99 19.71
C GLN A 128 2.35 11.37 20.98
N LEU A 129 3.56 11.92 20.84
CA LEU A 129 4.36 12.41 21.97
C LEU A 129 3.77 13.68 22.62
N GLN A 130 3.06 14.50 21.85
CA GLN A 130 2.50 15.79 22.30
C GLN A 130 1.06 15.68 22.82
N HIS A 131 0.27 14.77 22.24
CA HIS A 131 -1.17 14.61 22.50
C HIS A 131 -1.58 13.12 22.65
N PRO A 132 -0.93 12.33 23.53
CA PRO A 132 -1.29 10.93 23.74
C PRO A 132 -2.73 10.77 24.24
N ASP A 133 -3.31 11.81 24.84
CA ASP A 133 -4.70 11.87 25.28
C ASP A 133 -5.73 11.93 24.14
N LEU A 134 -5.29 12.10 22.89
CA LEU A 134 -6.11 12.02 21.68
C LEU A 134 -5.86 10.73 20.87
N ASP A 135 -4.90 9.89 21.29
CA ASP A 135 -4.46 8.74 20.48
C ASP A 135 -5.23 7.45 20.79
N PHE A 136 -6.51 7.43 20.45
CA PHE A 136 -7.37 6.24 20.59
C PHE A 136 -8.18 5.99 19.32
N ILE A 137 -8.47 4.71 19.06
CA ILE A 137 -9.31 4.28 17.93
C ILE A 137 -10.74 4.80 18.09
N VAL A 138 -11.23 5.49 17.06
CA VAL A 138 -12.59 6.03 16.98
C VAL A 138 -13.47 5.05 16.20
N THR A 139 -14.57 4.60 16.80
CA THR A 139 -15.57 3.75 16.12
C THR A 139 -16.96 4.40 16.02
N SER A 140 -17.17 5.47 16.79
CA SER A 140 -18.38 6.29 16.90
C SER A 140 -18.05 7.66 17.53
N SER A 141 -18.94 8.63 17.45
CA SER A 141 -18.84 9.90 18.19
C SER A 141 -18.98 9.71 19.71
N ALA A 142 -19.80 8.74 20.14
CA ALA A 142 -19.93 8.36 21.54
C ALA A 142 -18.59 7.90 22.16
N ASP A 143 -17.73 7.24 21.39
CA ASP A 143 -16.37 6.92 21.81
C ASP A 143 -15.54 8.18 22.08
N ILE A 144 -15.62 9.20 21.22
CA ILE A 144 -14.91 10.47 21.41
C ILE A 144 -15.38 11.15 22.71
N GLN A 145 -16.69 11.15 22.97
CA GLN A 145 -17.22 11.75 24.19
C GLN A 145 -16.90 10.97 25.47
N ARG A 146 -16.77 9.64 25.39
CA ARG A 146 -16.52 8.77 26.54
C ARG A 146 -15.03 8.60 26.88
N LYS A 147 -14.16 8.55 25.88
CA LYS A 147 -12.73 8.25 26.04
C LYS A 147 -11.88 9.49 26.38
N LEU A 148 -12.35 10.70 26.01
CA LEU A 148 -11.63 11.94 26.28
C LEU A 148 -11.88 12.46 27.71
N THR A 149 -10.79 12.85 28.38
CA THR A 149 -10.83 13.67 29.60
C THR A 149 -11.29 15.10 29.29
N THR A 150 -11.73 15.87 30.28
CA THR A 150 -12.16 17.27 30.09
C THR A 150 -11.10 18.11 29.39
N LEU A 151 -9.84 18.03 29.85
CA LEU A 151 -8.71 18.75 29.24
C LEU A 151 -8.48 18.33 27.77
N ALA A 152 -8.64 17.05 27.46
CA ALA A 152 -8.50 16.54 26.10
C ALA A 152 -9.66 16.98 25.19
N LYS A 153 -10.88 17.16 25.73
CA LYS A 153 -12.01 17.76 25.01
C LYS A 153 -11.77 19.24 24.70
N ASP A 154 -11.16 20.00 25.62
CA ASP A 154 -10.80 21.40 25.37
C ASP A 154 -9.73 21.53 24.27
N LYS A 155 -8.70 20.66 24.28
CA LYS A 155 -7.74 20.54 23.16
C LYS A 155 -8.44 20.21 21.84
N LEU A 156 -9.30 19.19 21.83
CA LEU A 156 -10.03 18.79 20.63
C LEU A 156 -10.87 19.96 20.09
N LYS A 157 -11.55 20.73 20.94
CA LYS A 157 -12.32 21.92 20.52
C LYS A 157 -11.44 22.94 19.78
N ILE A 158 -10.21 23.18 20.22
CA ILE A 158 -9.25 24.05 19.52
C ILE A 158 -8.93 23.49 18.13
N PHE A 159 -8.73 22.17 18.00
CA PHE A 159 -8.43 21.51 16.72
C PHE A 159 -9.64 21.46 15.78
N LEU A 160 -10.86 21.26 16.29
CA LEU A 160 -12.10 21.35 15.51
C LEU A 160 -12.34 22.77 14.98
N ASN A 161 -12.07 23.82 15.78
CA ASN A 161 -12.15 25.21 15.31
C ASN A 161 -11.15 25.50 14.18
N ARG A 162 -9.96 24.88 14.20
CA ARG A 162 -8.97 24.98 13.11
C ARG A 162 -9.46 24.27 11.85
N LEU A 163 -10.00 23.06 11.99
CA LEU A 163 -10.61 22.30 10.90
C LEU A 163 -11.78 23.08 10.25
N GLN A 164 -12.62 23.75 11.06
CA GLN A 164 -13.68 24.66 10.58
C GLN A 164 -13.14 25.86 9.79
N SER A 165 -12.03 26.46 10.23
CA SER A 165 -11.36 27.54 9.48
C SER A 165 -10.86 27.06 8.11
N MET A 166 -10.26 25.87 8.05
CA MET A 166 -9.79 25.24 6.81
C MET A 166 -10.95 24.93 5.84
N ALA A 167 -12.11 24.50 6.37
CA ALA A 167 -13.28 24.13 5.58
C ALA A 167 -14.14 25.30 5.07
N SER A 168 -13.74 26.55 5.36
CA SER A 168 -14.57 27.76 5.19
C SER A 168 -15.17 28.03 3.80
N LYS A 169 -14.66 27.37 2.73
CA LYS A 169 -15.18 27.51 1.36
C LYS A 169 -15.90 26.28 0.81
N THR A 170 -15.52 25.08 1.25
CA THR A 170 -15.93 23.79 0.66
C THR A 170 -16.77 22.94 1.61
N GLN A 171 -16.80 23.27 2.90
CA GLN A 171 -17.35 22.43 3.98
C GLN A 171 -16.77 21.01 4.03
N VAL A 172 -15.67 20.75 3.32
CA VAL A 172 -14.98 19.45 3.25
C VAL A 172 -13.48 19.72 3.33
N VAL A 173 -12.79 18.98 4.19
CA VAL A 173 -11.33 18.93 4.26
C VAL A 173 -10.88 17.57 3.75
N ASP A 174 -10.08 17.59 2.69
CA ASP A 174 -9.37 16.42 2.18
C ASP A 174 -8.10 16.19 3.02
N GLY A 175 -7.89 14.96 3.48
CA GLY A 175 -6.61 14.49 4.01
C GLY A 175 -5.84 13.65 2.98
N LEU A 176 -4.77 12.98 3.40
CA LEU A 176 -4.07 12.05 2.52
C LEU A 176 -4.88 10.77 2.28
N PHE A 177 -5.66 10.27 3.24
CA PHE A 177 -6.46 9.03 3.10
C PHE A 177 -7.95 9.16 3.48
N ALA A 178 -8.31 10.09 4.36
CA ALA A 178 -9.69 10.42 4.71
C ALA A 178 -10.17 11.72 4.07
N LYS A 179 -11.49 11.90 4.06
CA LYS A 179 -12.15 13.19 3.84
C LYS A 179 -13.15 13.41 4.98
N VAL A 180 -13.30 14.64 5.44
CA VAL A 180 -14.27 14.97 6.50
C VAL A 180 -15.12 16.16 6.11
N LYS A 181 -16.44 16.00 6.25
CA LYS A 181 -17.40 17.10 6.15
C LYS A 181 -17.40 17.89 7.46
N VAL A 182 -17.33 19.21 7.36
CA VAL A 182 -17.17 20.11 8.50
C VAL A 182 -18.38 21.02 8.58
N ASP A 183 -19.39 20.53 9.28
CA ASP A 183 -20.64 21.22 9.58
C ASP A 183 -20.93 21.13 11.10
N LYS A 184 -22.19 21.30 11.50
CA LYS A 184 -22.62 21.19 12.91
C LYS A 184 -22.36 19.81 13.54
N ASP A 185 -22.29 18.76 12.72
CA ASP A 185 -22.18 17.37 13.16
C ASP A 185 -20.74 16.83 12.97
N VAL A 186 -19.74 17.74 12.98
CA VAL A 186 -18.31 17.44 12.69
C VAL A 186 -17.72 16.28 13.53
N VAL A 187 -18.19 16.07 14.77
CA VAL A 187 -17.72 14.96 15.62
C VAL A 187 -18.21 13.60 15.12
N ASP A 188 -19.45 13.53 14.60
CA ASP A 188 -19.97 12.35 13.91
C ASP A 188 -19.25 12.15 12.57
N ASN A 189 -19.05 13.22 11.80
CA ASN A 189 -18.33 13.15 10.53
C ASN A 189 -16.87 12.68 10.69
N ILE A 190 -16.19 13.03 11.79
CA ILE A 190 -14.86 12.48 12.12
C ILE A 190 -14.93 10.99 12.43
N ALA A 191 -15.97 10.52 13.14
CA ALA A 191 -16.13 9.09 13.40
C ALA A 191 -16.50 8.29 12.14
N VAL A 192 -17.26 8.89 11.22
CA VAL A 192 -17.49 8.33 9.87
C VAL A 192 -16.19 8.28 9.08
N ALA A 193 -15.39 9.36 9.10
CA ALA A 193 -14.08 9.41 8.45
C ALA A 193 -13.09 8.38 9.02
N ALA A 194 -13.13 8.11 10.33
CA ALA A 194 -12.34 7.07 10.99
C ALA A 194 -12.60 5.68 10.41
N LYS A 195 -13.87 5.34 10.19
CA LYS A 195 -14.31 4.09 9.58
C LYS A 195 -14.04 4.05 8.07
N SER A 196 -14.31 5.14 7.35
CA SER A 196 -14.15 5.18 5.89
C SER A 196 -12.68 5.11 5.47
N ARG A 197 -11.74 5.57 6.31
CA ARG A 197 -10.29 5.52 6.07
C ARG A 197 -9.70 4.11 6.08
N GLU A 198 -10.32 3.13 6.73
CA GLU A 198 -9.81 1.75 6.73
C GLU A 198 -9.97 1.11 5.35
N GLY A 199 -8.90 0.60 4.75
CA GLY A 199 -8.95 -0.11 3.47
C GLY A 199 -7.71 0.08 2.60
N CYS A 200 -7.87 -0.24 1.32
CA CYS A 200 -6.77 -0.37 0.37
C CYS A 200 -6.72 0.85 -0.53
N TYR A 201 -5.54 1.46 -0.72
CA TYR A 201 -5.39 2.73 -1.43
C TYR A 201 -4.32 2.65 -2.52
N LEU A 202 -4.64 3.16 -3.71
CA LEU A 202 -3.65 3.57 -4.70
C LEU A 202 -3.19 4.99 -4.34
N VAL A 203 -1.89 5.20 -4.15
CA VAL A 203 -1.32 6.51 -3.80
C VAL A 203 -0.45 7.00 -4.96
N LYS A 204 -0.74 8.21 -5.46
CA LYS A 204 -0.07 8.84 -6.62
C LYS A 204 0.56 10.17 -6.21
N THR A 205 1.80 10.40 -6.63
CA THR A 205 2.45 11.72 -6.53
C THR A 205 2.62 12.36 -7.90
N ASP A 206 2.31 13.65 -8.01
CA ASP A 206 2.69 14.50 -9.13
C ASP A 206 3.18 15.86 -8.60
N LYS A 207 4.41 16.25 -8.98
CA LYS A 207 5.06 17.51 -8.57
C LYS A 207 4.93 17.79 -7.07
N SER A 208 5.36 16.83 -6.26
CA SER A 208 5.26 16.82 -4.78
C SER A 208 3.85 16.77 -4.18
N LYS A 209 2.77 16.91 -4.96
CA LYS A 209 1.40 16.71 -4.47
C LYS A 209 1.07 15.24 -4.49
N THR A 210 0.72 14.69 -3.33
CA THR A 210 0.31 13.29 -3.20
C THR A 210 -1.20 13.23 -2.98
N LYS A 211 -1.87 12.33 -3.70
CA LYS A 211 -3.29 11.99 -3.53
C LYS A 211 -3.41 10.49 -3.33
N SER A 212 -4.44 10.05 -2.63
CA SER A 212 -4.81 8.63 -2.58
C SER A 212 -6.24 8.38 -3.06
N PHE A 213 -6.47 7.17 -3.54
CA PHE A 213 -7.73 6.71 -4.11
C PHE A 213 -8.04 5.34 -3.55
N LYS A 214 -9.20 5.22 -2.89
CA LYS A 214 -9.56 3.97 -2.23
C LYS A 214 -10.01 2.93 -3.24
N LEU A 215 -9.36 1.79 -3.24
CA LEU A 215 -9.67 0.63 -4.05
C LEU A 215 -10.85 -0.10 -3.40
N ILE A 216 -12.06 0.30 -3.79
CA ILE A 216 -13.34 -0.23 -3.26
C ILE A 216 -13.44 -1.74 -3.51
N ASN A 217 -13.08 -2.18 -4.72
CA ASN A 217 -12.96 -3.59 -5.10
C ASN A 217 -11.90 -4.38 -4.31
N ARG A 218 -11.19 -3.74 -3.36
CA ARG A 218 -10.19 -4.37 -2.49
C ARG A 218 -10.44 -4.13 -1.00
N SER A 219 -11.58 -3.56 -0.63
CA SER A 219 -11.85 -3.11 0.76
C SER A 219 -13.17 -3.69 1.31
N CYS A 220 -13.12 -4.38 2.46
CA CYS A 220 -14.35 -4.88 3.14
C CYS A 220 -15.24 -3.78 3.74
N SER A 221 -14.69 -2.60 4.00
CA SER A 221 -15.23 -1.66 4.99
C SER A 221 -16.33 -0.72 4.47
N GLN A 222 -16.76 -0.81 3.21
CA GLN A 222 -17.75 0.10 2.64
C GLN A 222 -18.74 -0.56 1.68
N THR A 223 -20.00 -0.58 2.10
CA THR A 223 -21.20 -0.79 1.27
C THR A 223 -22.15 0.42 1.29
N SER A 224 -21.76 1.54 1.92
CA SER A 224 -22.59 2.75 2.03
C SER A 224 -21.83 4.03 1.65
N ASP A 225 -22.49 4.86 0.86
CA ASP A 225 -22.04 6.17 0.40
C ASP A 225 -21.61 7.12 1.52
N LEU A 226 -20.74 8.07 1.14
CA LEU A 226 -20.92 9.49 1.47
C LEU A 226 -19.92 10.38 0.71
N THR A 227 -18.73 9.85 0.37
CA THR A 227 -17.78 10.47 -0.58
C THR A 227 -16.93 9.40 -1.27
N GLN A 228 -17.50 8.65 -2.23
CA GLN A 228 -16.67 7.88 -3.15
C GLN A 228 -15.99 8.85 -4.13
N ASP A 229 -14.66 8.97 -4.05
CA ASP A 229 -13.86 9.65 -5.06
C ASP A 229 -13.53 8.64 -6.18
N THR A 230 -14.58 8.15 -6.86
CA THR A 230 -14.49 7.38 -8.10
C THR A 230 -14.20 8.34 -9.26
N SER A 231 -13.03 8.98 -9.20
CA SER A 231 -12.58 9.77 -10.34
C SER A 231 -12.17 8.79 -11.45
N SER A 232 -12.74 8.98 -12.64
CA SER A 232 -12.61 8.06 -13.78
C SER A 232 -11.17 7.91 -14.30
N GLU A 233 -10.20 8.73 -13.83
CA GLU A 233 -8.78 8.53 -14.10
C GLU A 233 -8.15 7.34 -13.33
N PHE A 234 -8.79 6.84 -12.25
CA PHE A 234 -8.24 5.73 -11.46
C PHE A 234 -8.93 4.39 -11.62
N GLU A 235 -10.18 4.34 -12.09
CA GLU A 235 -10.90 3.08 -12.33
C GLU A 235 -10.11 2.16 -13.29
N PRO A 236 -9.56 2.64 -14.44
CA PRO A 236 -8.75 1.78 -15.32
C PRO A 236 -7.46 1.27 -14.66
N ILE A 237 -6.92 2.00 -13.67
CA ILE A 237 -5.72 1.60 -12.94
C ILE A 237 -6.07 0.56 -11.87
N ALA A 238 -7.19 0.74 -11.15
CA ALA A 238 -7.71 -0.24 -10.21
C ALA A 238 -8.03 -1.58 -10.87
N ASP A 239 -8.59 -1.56 -12.09
CA ASP A 239 -8.89 -2.76 -12.90
C ASP A 239 -7.64 -3.37 -13.55
N SER A 240 -6.55 -2.62 -13.67
CA SER A 240 -5.26 -3.11 -14.17
C SER A 240 -4.44 -3.85 -13.10
N LEU A 241 -4.74 -3.66 -11.82
CA LEU A 241 -4.02 -4.29 -10.72
C LEU A 241 -4.39 -5.78 -10.57
N PRO A 242 -3.42 -6.70 -10.57
CA PRO A 242 -3.65 -8.12 -10.27
C PRO A 242 -4.22 -8.38 -8.87
N TYR A 243 -5.19 -9.29 -8.78
CA TYR A 243 -5.56 -9.96 -7.52
C TYR A 243 -4.49 -11.00 -7.14
N ASN A 244 -4.46 -11.53 -5.92
CA ASN A 244 -3.47 -12.56 -5.57
C ASN A 244 -3.88 -13.97 -6.08
N LEU A 245 -2.97 -14.93 -5.92
CA LEU A 245 -3.16 -16.32 -6.34
C LEU A 245 -4.28 -17.06 -5.58
N GLN A 246 -4.53 -16.73 -4.30
CA GLN A 246 -5.63 -17.34 -3.53
C GLN A 246 -6.98 -16.93 -4.11
N ILE A 247 -7.15 -15.64 -4.46
CA ILE A 247 -8.39 -15.13 -5.08
C ILE A 247 -8.59 -15.76 -6.46
N TYR A 248 -7.53 -15.85 -7.27
CA TYR A 248 -7.57 -16.55 -8.56
C TYR A 248 -8.04 -18.01 -8.40
N LEU A 249 -7.52 -18.73 -7.40
CA LEU A 249 -7.98 -20.09 -7.12
C LEU A 249 -9.41 -20.13 -6.58
N GLN A 250 -9.83 -19.18 -5.74
CA GLN A 250 -11.18 -19.17 -5.19
C GLN A 250 -12.23 -18.96 -6.29
N VAL A 251 -11.94 -18.09 -7.28
CA VAL A 251 -12.79 -17.91 -8.48
C VAL A 251 -12.85 -19.19 -9.33
N LEU A 252 -11.80 -20.02 -9.36
CA LEU A 252 -11.76 -21.24 -10.17
C LEU A 252 -12.25 -22.50 -9.44
N LEU A 253 -12.15 -22.56 -8.11
CA LEU A 253 -12.43 -23.76 -7.32
C LEU A 253 -13.78 -23.71 -6.59
N ASN A 254 -14.31 -22.52 -6.27
CA ASN A 254 -15.60 -22.41 -5.60
C ASN A 254 -16.76 -22.79 -6.54
N GLU A 255 -17.67 -23.62 -6.03
CA GLU A 255 -18.78 -24.20 -6.82
C GLU A 255 -19.69 -23.17 -7.49
N LYS A 256 -19.89 -22.00 -6.86
CA LYS A 256 -20.72 -20.91 -7.38
C LYS A 256 -20.27 -20.40 -8.76
N PHE A 257 -18.96 -20.44 -9.04
CA PHE A 257 -18.37 -19.85 -10.25
C PHE A 257 -18.06 -20.89 -11.35
N LEU A 258 -18.18 -22.19 -11.04
CA LEU A 258 -17.80 -23.30 -11.92
C LEU A 258 -18.48 -23.27 -13.29
N THR A 259 -19.75 -22.89 -13.34
CA THR A 259 -20.53 -22.83 -14.59
C THR A 259 -19.93 -21.85 -15.60
N THR A 260 -19.31 -20.78 -15.12
CA THR A 260 -18.73 -19.73 -15.97
C THR A 260 -17.27 -20.02 -16.33
N LYS A 261 -16.52 -20.75 -15.49
CA LYS A 261 -15.04 -20.93 -15.58
C LYS A 261 -14.57 -22.39 -15.68
N LYS A 262 -15.46 -23.29 -16.09
CA LYS A 262 -15.20 -24.75 -16.14
C LYS A 262 -13.93 -25.11 -16.92
N THR A 263 -13.77 -24.56 -18.12
CA THR A 263 -12.63 -24.88 -19.01
C THR A 263 -11.30 -24.44 -18.42
N GLU A 264 -11.24 -23.23 -17.84
CA GLU A 264 -10.06 -22.70 -17.17
C GLU A 264 -9.67 -23.53 -15.95
N ARG A 265 -10.66 -23.95 -15.15
CA ARG A 265 -10.47 -24.87 -14.02
C ARG A 265 -9.91 -26.22 -14.48
N GLU A 266 -10.53 -26.85 -15.49
CA GLU A 266 -10.10 -28.17 -15.99
C GLU A 266 -8.67 -28.13 -16.54
N ASN A 267 -8.32 -27.07 -17.27
CA ASN A 267 -6.93 -26.84 -17.72
C ASN A 267 -5.95 -26.71 -16.55
N LEU A 268 -6.31 -25.94 -15.52
CA LEU A 268 -5.47 -25.76 -14.33
C LEU A 268 -5.27 -27.07 -13.55
N ILE A 269 -6.34 -27.83 -13.33
CA ILE A 269 -6.30 -29.14 -12.66
C ILE A 269 -5.37 -30.09 -13.40
N ASN A 270 -5.52 -30.18 -14.73
CA ASN A 270 -4.72 -31.07 -15.56
C ASN A 270 -3.23 -30.72 -15.55
N GLU A 271 -2.85 -29.44 -15.61
CA GLU A 271 -1.43 -29.06 -15.65
C GLU A 271 -0.73 -29.09 -14.29
N LEU A 272 -1.47 -28.77 -13.21
CA LEU A 272 -0.96 -28.93 -11.85
C LEU A 272 -0.95 -30.40 -11.40
N GLY A 273 -1.73 -31.27 -12.06
CA GLY A 273 -1.87 -32.69 -11.74
C GLY A 273 -2.68 -32.92 -10.46
N LEU A 274 -3.70 -32.07 -10.20
CA LEU A 274 -4.47 -32.12 -8.96
C LEU A 274 -5.46 -33.28 -8.95
N THR A 275 -5.53 -33.98 -7.82
CA THR A 275 -6.58 -34.98 -7.56
C THR A 275 -7.91 -34.32 -7.20
N ALA A 276 -9.04 -35.01 -7.41
CA ALA A 276 -10.36 -34.48 -7.03
C ALA A 276 -10.47 -34.09 -5.54
N ALA A 277 -9.69 -34.72 -4.65
CA ALA A 277 -9.61 -34.39 -3.23
C ALA A 277 -8.75 -33.13 -2.94
N GLU A 278 -7.82 -32.77 -3.83
CA GLU A 278 -7.06 -31.51 -3.73
C GLU A 278 -7.88 -30.30 -4.22
N VAL A 279 -8.82 -30.52 -5.16
CA VAL A 279 -9.62 -29.49 -5.84
C VAL A 279 -10.86 -29.09 -5.00
N ILE A 280 -10.60 -28.57 -3.79
CA ILE A 280 -11.60 -28.00 -2.87
C ILE A 280 -11.13 -26.65 -2.32
N GLU A 281 -12.04 -25.81 -1.84
CA GLU A 281 -11.75 -24.42 -1.43
C GLU A 281 -10.83 -24.35 -0.20
N GLU A 282 -11.01 -25.27 0.74
CA GLU A 282 -10.23 -25.36 1.98
C GLU A 282 -8.73 -25.60 1.72
N ASN A 283 -8.39 -26.22 0.58
CA ASN A 283 -7.01 -26.50 0.18
C ASN A 283 -6.32 -25.31 -0.50
N ILE A 284 -7.01 -24.20 -0.81
CA ILE A 284 -6.43 -23.04 -1.52
C ILE A 284 -5.10 -22.56 -0.90
N PRO A 285 -4.98 -22.33 0.43
CA PRO A 285 -3.72 -21.88 1.02
C PRO A 285 -2.55 -22.86 0.77
N TYR A 286 -2.82 -24.16 0.86
CA TYR A 286 -1.85 -25.22 0.57
C TYR A 286 -1.48 -25.28 -0.92
N LEU A 287 -2.46 -25.17 -1.81
CA LEU A 287 -2.25 -25.17 -3.26
C LEU A 287 -1.38 -23.98 -3.68
N VAL A 288 -1.66 -22.77 -3.18
CA VAL A 288 -0.85 -21.60 -3.48
C VAL A 288 0.58 -21.75 -2.98
N MET A 289 0.78 -22.27 -1.76
CA MET A 289 2.12 -22.53 -1.21
C MET A 289 2.89 -23.60 -2.00
N LYS A 290 2.26 -24.74 -2.32
CA LYS A 290 2.90 -25.90 -2.97
C LYS A 290 3.20 -25.67 -4.46
N TYR A 291 2.37 -24.88 -5.14
CA TYR A 291 2.43 -24.70 -6.59
C TYR A 291 2.71 -23.25 -7.00
N GLU A 292 3.24 -22.40 -6.11
CA GLU A 292 3.35 -20.94 -6.31
C GLU A 292 3.90 -20.57 -7.69
N SER A 293 5.10 -21.05 -8.07
CA SER A 293 5.71 -20.76 -9.38
C SER A 293 4.83 -21.16 -10.57
N LYS A 294 4.20 -22.35 -10.53
CA LYS A 294 3.29 -22.80 -11.60
C LYS A 294 2.03 -21.94 -11.66
N LEU A 295 1.45 -21.62 -10.51
CA LEU A 295 0.28 -20.77 -10.38
C LEU A 295 0.57 -19.33 -10.85
N SER A 296 1.69 -18.74 -10.45
CA SER A 296 2.18 -17.44 -10.91
C SER A 296 2.35 -17.42 -12.43
N LYS A 297 2.86 -18.50 -13.03
CA LYS A 297 2.98 -18.64 -14.48
C LYS A 297 1.61 -18.66 -15.16
N TYR A 298 0.61 -19.37 -14.63
CA TYR A 298 -0.76 -19.38 -15.17
C TYR A 298 -1.45 -18.03 -15.05
N PHE A 299 -1.42 -17.50 -13.84
CA PHE A 299 -1.94 -16.20 -13.47
C PHE A 299 -1.43 -15.08 -14.38
N SER A 300 -0.12 -15.11 -14.69
CA SER A 300 0.55 -14.09 -15.51
C SER A 300 0.39 -14.31 -17.03
N LYS A 301 0.50 -15.55 -17.52
CA LYS A 301 0.74 -15.84 -18.96
C LYS A 301 -0.39 -15.43 -19.91
N ASN A 302 -1.61 -15.20 -19.42
CA ASN A 302 -2.72 -14.65 -20.24
C ASN A 302 -3.47 -13.48 -19.55
N ASN A 303 -2.82 -12.75 -18.63
CA ASN A 303 -3.44 -11.69 -17.83
C ASN A 303 -4.67 -12.16 -17.02
N TYR A 304 -4.75 -13.47 -16.73
CA TYR A 304 -5.94 -14.13 -16.18
C TYR A 304 -6.36 -13.57 -14.81
N GLY A 305 -5.40 -13.10 -14.01
CA GLY A 305 -5.67 -12.50 -12.70
C GLY A 305 -6.69 -11.37 -12.68
N ASN A 306 -6.74 -10.55 -13.74
CA ASN A 306 -7.76 -9.50 -13.87
C ASN A 306 -8.95 -10.01 -14.67
N THR A 307 -8.68 -10.75 -15.75
CA THR A 307 -9.73 -11.21 -16.67
C THR A 307 -10.77 -12.09 -15.97
N LEU A 308 -10.37 -13.02 -15.11
CA LEU A 308 -11.29 -13.90 -14.37
C LEU A 308 -12.19 -13.13 -13.42
N PHE A 309 -11.60 -12.29 -12.56
CA PHE A 309 -12.35 -11.49 -11.58
C PHE A 309 -13.24 -10.46 -12.28
N ASN A 310 -12.71 -9.71 -13.26
CA ASN A 310 -13.47 -8.64 -13.91
C ASN A 310 -14.65 -9.18 -14.74
N GLN A 311 -14.57 -10.42 -15.24
CA GLN A 311 -15.66 -11.12 -15.91
C GLN A 311 -16.78 -11.63 -14.98
N LEU A 312 -16.61 -11.61 -13.65
CA LEU A 312 -17.70 -11.97 -12.74
C LEU A 312 -18.79 -10.89 -12.74
N PRO A 313 -20.08 -11.28 -12.66
CA PRO A 313 -21.18 -10.38 -12.30
C PRO A 313 -20.91 -9.58 -11.02
N ASN A 314 -21.55 -8.42 -10.87
CA ASN A 314 -21.32 -7.56 -9.69
C ASN A 314 -21.78 -8.22 -8.37
N GLU A 315 -22.87 -8.99 -8.39
CA GLU A 315 -23.31 -9.76 -7.21
C GLU A 315 -22.31 -10.88 -6.84
N ASP A 316 -21.71 -11.54 -7.84
CA ASP A 316 -20.70 -12.57 -7.62
C ASP A 316 -19.40 -11.98 -7.04
N LYS A 317 -18.95 -10.82 -7.57
CA LYS A 317 -17.84 -10.05 -6.99
C LYS A 317 -18.11 -9.65 -5.55
N LYS A 318 -19.35 -9.22 -5.25
CA LYS A 318 -19.77 -8.83 -3.91
C LYS A 318 -19.81 -10.03 -2.96
N SER A 319 -20.41 -11.17 -3.36
CA SER A 319 -20.40 -12.40 -2.56
C SER A 319 -18.97 -12.89 -2.30
N LEU A 320 -18.09 -12.87 -3.31
CA LEU A 320 -16.69 -13.26 -3.15
C LEU A 320 -15.96 -12.36 -2.14
N HIS A 321 -16.16 -11.04 -2.22
CA HIS A 321 -15.63 -10.13 -1.22
C HIS A 321 -16.20 -10.40 0.18
N GLU A 322 -17.50 -10.58 0.33
CA GLU A 322 -18.12 -10.87 1.63
C GLU A 322 -17.64 -12.20 2.23
N ASP A 323 -17.44 -13.24 1.42
CA ASP A 323 -16.92 -14.53 1.86
C ASP A 323 -15.44 -14.42 2.27
N LEU A 324 -14.63 -13.67 1.52
CA LEU A 324 -13.27 -13.28 1.94
C LEU A 324 -13.26 -12.47 3.25
N CYS A 325 -14.18 -11.52 3.43
CA CYS A 325 -14.35 -10.72 4.65
C CYS A 325 -14.60 -11.57 5.91
N LYS A 326 -15.26 -12.73 5.75
CA LYS A 326 -15.46 -13.70 6.84
C LYS A 326 -14.16 -14.47 7.13
N LEU A 327 -13.45 -14.91 6.10
CA LEU A 327 -12.21 -15.69 6.22
C LEU A 327 -11.07 -14.91 6.91
N ASN A 328 -10.93 -13.60 6.66
CA ASN A 328 -9.90 -12.78 7.33
C ASN A 328 -10.37 -12.15 8.67
N HIS A 329 -11.35 -12.76 9.34
CA HIS A 329 -11.86 -12.33 10.65
C HIS A 329 -12.29 -10.85 10.74
N GLY A 330 -12.82 -10.27 9.65
CA GLY A 330 -13.24 -8.86 9.61
C GLY A 330 -12.12 -7.83 9.46
N ASN A 331 -10.89 -8.25 9.15
CA ASN A 331 -9.92 -7.37 8.50
C ASN A 331 -10.36 -7.08 7.04
N PRO A 332 -9.91 -5.99 6.40
CA PRO A 332 -10.01 -5.82 4.94
C PRO A 332 -9.27 -6.95 4.20
N CYS A 333 -9.84 -7.50 3.12
CA CYS A 333 -9.48 -8.85 2.68
C CYS A 333 -8.75 -9.00 1.37
N VAL A 334 -8.26 -7.92 0.78
CA VAL A 334 -7.80 -7.99 -0.59
C VAL A 334 -6.49 -7.24 -0.77
N SER A 335 -5.46 -7.98 -1.17
CA SER A 335 -4.37 -7.56 -2.07
C SER A 335 -4.06 -6.07 -2.09
N CYS A 336 -3.27 -5.64 -1.10
CA CYS A 336 -2.92 -4.24 -0.85
C CYS A 336 -1.50 -4.02 -0.29
N SER A 337 -0.75 -5.09 -0.03
CA SER A 337 0.65 -5.05 0.39
C SER A 337 1.55 -5.61 -0.70
N PRO A 338 2.31 -4.77 -1.44
CA PRO A 338 3.32 -5.26 -2.37
C PRO A 338 4.51 -5.93 -1.67
N LEU A 339 4.58 -5.86 -0.33
CA LEU A 339 5.60 -6.49 0.51
C LEU A 339 5.17 -7.83 1.10
N ALA A 340 3.91 -8.22 1.00
CA ALA A 340 3.45 -9.52 1.48
C ALA A 340 4.11 -10.68 0.69
N PRO A 341 4.19 -11.89 1.27
CA PRO A 341 4.46 -13.11 0.53
C PRO A 341 3.47 -13.27 -0.62
N ARG A 342 3.92 -13.70 -1.81
CA ARG A 342 3.06 -13.87 -2.99
C ARG A 342 1.91 -14.85 -2.77
N ASN A 343 2.13 -15.84 -1.90
CA ASN A 343 1.12 -16.78 -1.47
C ASN A 343 0.11 -16.22 -0.43
N SER A 344 0.24 -14.97 0.01
CA SER A 344 -0.71 -14.31 0.93
C SER A 344 -1.87 -13.64 0.19
N ILE A 345 -3.05 -13.64 0.82
CA ILE A 345 -4.20 -12.85 0.36
C ILE A 345 -3.92 -11.33 0.34
N ASP A 346 -2.99 -10.86 1.16
CA ASP A 346 -2.61 -9.45 1.24
C ASP A 346 -1.76 -8.99 0.05
N TYR A 347 -1.20 -9.91 -0.75
CA TYR A 347 -0.25 -9.55 -1.81
C TYR A 347 -0.90 -8.85 -3.00
N VAL A 348 -0.27 -7.78 -3.48
CA VAL A 348 -0.58 -7.15 -4.76
C VAL A 348 0.69 -6.97 -5.57
N ASP A 349 0.70 -7.47 -6.80
CA ASP A 349 1.79 -7.17 -7.72
C ASP A 349 1.60 -5.75 -8.29
N ILE A 350 2.60 -4.90 -8.06
CA ILE A 350 2.68 -3.51 -8.51
C ILE A 350 3.69 -3.32 -9.65
N SER A 351 4.23 -4.41 -10.22
CA SER A 351 5.23 -4.38 -11.30
C SER A 351 4.82 -3.51 -12.49
N LYS A 352 3.52 -3.53 -12.83
CA LYS A 352 2.90 -2.76 -13.91
C LYS A 352 2.55 -1.31 -13.53
N LEU A 353 2.61 -0.92 -12.25
CA LEU A 353 2.28 0.45 -11.85
C LEU A 353 3.38 1.43 -12.25
N PRO A 354 3.01 2.67 -12.65
CA PRO A 354 3.95 3.78 -12.77
C PRO A 354 4.76 3.99 -11.48
N VAL A 355 6.01 4.41 -11.61
CA VAL A 355 6.91 4.63 -10.47
C VAL A 355 6.50 5.76 -9.53
N ASN A 356 5.63 6.66 -9.96
CA ASN A 356 5.01 7.68 -9.10
C ASN A 356 3.72 7.19 -8.43
N MET A 357 3.44 5.90 -8.50
CA MET A 357 2.32 5.23 -7.86
C MET A 357 2.79 4.05 -7.00
N THR A 358 2.03 3.79 -5.94
CA THR A 358 2.20 2.65 -5.03
C THR A 358 0.85 2.24 -4.45
N VAL A 359 0.76 1.06 -3.85
CA VAL A 359 -0.44 0.61 -3.11
C VAL A 359 -0.11 0.59 -1.62
N MET A 360 -1.02 1.13 -0.80
CA MET A 360 -0.91 1.14 0.65
C MET A 360 -2.18 0.62 1.29
N TYR A 361 -2.02 -0.26 2.28
CA TYR A 361 -3.08 -0.61 3.20
C TYR A 361 -3.14 0.37 4.38
N VAL A 362 -4.33 0.87 4.68
CA VAL A 362 -4.59 1.80 5.80
C VAL A 362 -5.51 1.11 6.80
N LYS A 363 -5.06 1.04 8.06
CA LYS A 363 -5.79 0.44 9.18
C LYS A 363 -6.76 1.45 9.81
N LYS A 364 -7.56 0.97 10.78
CA LYS A 364 -8.40 1.83 11.65
C LYS A 364 -7.57 2.95 12.26
N ALA A 365 -8.04 4.18 12.08
CA ALA A 365 -7.34 5.38 12.51
C ALA A 365 -7.61 5.71 13.99
N THR A 366 -6.67 6.39 14.64
CA THR A 366 -6.95 7.12 15.89
C THR A 366 -7.53 8.51 15.60
N LEU A 367 -8.16 9.12 16.60
CA LEU A 367 -8.62 10.52 16.49
C LEU A 367 -7.45 11.45 16.14
N LEU A 368 -6.30 11.26 16.80
CA LEU A 368 -5.09 12.01 16.54
C LEU A 368 -4.56 11.81 15.11
N GLU A 369 -4.54 10.56 14.63
CA GLU A 369 -4.06 10.25 13.29
C GLU A 369 -4.93 10.92 12.21
N LEU A 370 -6.26 10.98 12.39
CA LEU A 370 -7.16 11.70 11.49
C LEU A 370 -6.89 13.20 11.45
N LEU A 371 -6.66 13.83 12.61
CA LEU A 371 -6.33 15.26 12.65
C LEU A 371 -5.00 15.55 11.93
N VAL A 372 -4.02 14.64 12.01
CA VAL A 372 -2.77 14.72 11.23
C VAL A 372 -3.00 14.45 9.73
N ASP A 373 -3.92 13.55 9.37
CA ASP A 373 -4.28 13.23 7.99
C ASP A 373 -4.93 14.42 7.29
N PHE A 374 -5.78 15.17 8.00
CA PHE A 374 -6.40 16.42 7.55
C PHE A 374 -5.47 17.65 7.64
N ASP A 375 -4.17 17.47 7.88
CA ASP A 375 -3.17 18.54 8.07
C ASP A 375 -3.56 19.60 9.13
N VAL A 376 -4.36 19.22 10.14
CA VAL A 376 -4.73 20.15 11.23
C VAL A 376 -3.49 20.48 12.05
N ASN A 377 -3.18 21.77 12.16
CA ASN A 377 -2.13 22.24 13.05
C ASN A 377 -2.48 21.89 14.51
N LEU A 378 -1.64 21.08 15.16
CA LEU A 378 -1.83 20.60 16.53
C LEU A 378 -1.12 21.45 17.61
N CYS A 379 -0.36 22.49 17.24
CA CYS A 379 0.36 23.31 18.21
C CYS A 379 -0.62 24.04 19.14
N ILE A 380 -0.60 23.73 20.44
CA ILE A 380 -1.38 24.46 21.46
C ILE A 380 -0.63 25.76 21.83
N CYS A 381 -0.45 26.65 20.85
CA CYS A 381 0.02 28.00 21.15
C CYS A 381 -1.05 28.70 21.98
N ALA A 382 -0.76 28.91 23.26
CA ALA A 382 -1.60 29.71 24.13
C ALA A 382 -1.54 31.17 23.68
N CYS A 383 -2.56 31.62 22.95
CA CYS A 383 -2.96 33.02 23.02
C CYS A 383 -3.47 33.27 24.45
N ARG A 384 -2.54 33.48 25.39
CA ARG A 384 -2.83 34.22 26.62
C ARG A 384 -3.19 35.63 26.17
N VAL A 385 -4.48 35.87 26.00
CA VAL A 385 -5.03 37.21 26.09
C VAL A 385 -4.77 37.64 27.54
N LEU A 386 -3.85 38.59 27.69
CA LEU A 386 -3.67 39.38 28.90
C LEU A 386 -4.65 40.57 28.85
#